data_AF-M6W5V2-F1
#
_entry.id   AF-M6W5V2-F1
#
_cell.length_a   1.000
_cell.length_b   1.000
_cell.length_c   1.000
_cell.angle_alpha   90.00
_cell.angle_beta   90.00
_cell.angle_gamma   90.00
#
_symmetry.space_group_name_H-M   'P 1'
#
loop_
_entity.id
_entity.type
_entity.pdbx_description
1 polymer ?
#
loop_
_entity_poly.entity_id
_entity_poly.type
_entity_poly.pdbx_seq_one_letter_code
_entity_poly.pdbx_strand_id
1 'polypeptide(L)'
;MKHWLFKTEPDVFSIDDLYKAPSRIAPWEGVRNYQARNFLRDSIQKGDLILFYHSRVNPLSIVGIAEVAKPGYPDHFAFDPSHKYFDPKSKPENPTWYMVDIKFKKSFPNLLRRKK
;
A
#
# COMPACT_ATOMS: atom_id res chain seq x y z
N MET A 1 -2.97 -1.90 -18.03
CA MET A 1 -2.64 -2.62 -16.79
C MET A 1 -1.14 -2.53 -16.57
N LYS A 2 -0.72 -1.83 -15.52
CA LYS A 2 0.67 -1.69 -15.07
C LYS A 2 0.95 -2.62 -13.90
N HIS A 3 2.22 -2.72 -13.53
CA HIS A 3 2.69 -3.54 -12.42
C HIS A 3 3.48 -2.66 -11.44
N TRP A 4 3.28 -2.91 -10.14
CA TRP A 4 3.85 -2.12 -9.06
C TRP A 4 4.47 -3.04 -8.00
N LEU A 5 5.34 -2.48 -7.16
CA LEU A 5 5.87 -3.16 -5.98
C LEU A 5 5.60 -2.30 -4.76
N PHE A 6 4.82 -2.82 -3.82
CA PHE A 6 4.43 -2.12 -2.61
C PHE A 6 5.13 -2.74 -1.42
N LYS A 7 5.71 -1.91 -0.56
CA LYS A 7 6.53 -2.35 0.58
C LYS A 7 5.81 -2.07 1.88
N THR A 8 5.77 -3.06 2.76
CA THR A 8 5.22 -2.94 4.11
C THR A 8 6.04 -3.81 5.05
N GLU A 9 6.04 -3.48 6.34
CA GLU A 9 6.61 -4.34 7.37
C GLU A 9 5.51 -5.33 7.80
N PRO A 10 5.82 -6.64 7.90
CA PRO A 10 4.81 -7.68 8.13
C PRO A 10 4.08 -7.56 9.48
N ASP A 11 4.69 -6.90 10.46
CA ASP A 11 4.13 -6.59 11.77
C ASP A 11 3.20 -5.36 11.75
N VAL A 12 3.31 -4.50 10.73
CA VAL A 12 2.42 -3.34 10.53
C VAL A 12 1.21 -3.73 9.69
N PHE A 13 1.45 -4.37 8.55
CA PHE A 13 0.38 -4.84 7.66
C PHE A 13 0.92 -5.94 6.76
N SER A 14 0.53 -7.19 7.00
CA SER A 14 0.93 -8.35 6.22
C SER A 14 -0.06 -8.70 5.10
N ILE A 15 0.35 -9.57 4.19
CA ILE A 15 -0.55 -10.13 3.19
C ILE A 15 -1.70 -10.95 3.81
N ASP A 16 -1.47 -11.55 4.99
CA ASP A 16 -2.50 -12.29 5.72
C ASP A 16 -3.53 -11.35 6.34
N ASP A 17 -3.11 -10.16 6.78
CA ASP A 17 -4.03 -9.11 7.24
C ASP A 17 -4.91 -8.64 6.08
N LEU A 18 -4.33 -8.43 4.89
CA LEU A 18 -5.10 -8.13 3.68
C LEU A 18 -6.07 -9.26 3.31
N TYR A 19 -5.67 -10.53 3.47
CA TYR A 19 -6.53 -11.67 3.21
C TYR A 19 -7.72 -11.74 4.19
N LYS A 20 -7.50 -11.36 5.46
CA LYS A 20 -8.52 -11.36 6.52
C LYS A 20 -9.39 -10.10 6.52
N ALA A 21 -8.98 -9.04 5.84
CA ALA A 21 -9.73 -7.79 5.75
C ALA A 21 -11.15 -8.01 5.16
N PRO A 22 -12.15 -7.19 5.54
CA PRO A 22 -13.48 -7.22 4.92
C PRO A 22 -13.40 -7.14 3.40
N SER A 23 -14.10 -8.04 2.69
CA SER A 23 -14.03 -8.17 1.22
C SER A 23 -12.63 -8.41 0.66
N ARG A 24 -11.65 -8.72 1.51
CA ARG A 24 -10.21 -8.80 1.23
C ARG A 24 -9.64 -7.51 0.64
N ILE A 25 -10.18 -6.37 1.06
CA ILE A 25 -9.80 -5.04 0.60
C ILE A 25 -9.33 -4.21 1.79
N ALA A 26 -8.23 -3.47 1.63
CA ALA A 26 -7.72 -2.54 2.63
C ALA A 26 -7.11 -1.29 1.97
N PRO A 27 -7.14 -0.13 2.66
CA PRO A 27 -6.44 1.06 2.20
C PRO A 27 -4.92 0.86 2.32
N TRP A 28 -4.18 1.31 1.30
CA TRP A 28 -2.73 1.41 1.30
C TRP A 28 -2.30 2.82 1.68
N GLU A 29 -2.41 3.10 2.98
CA GLU A 29 -2.22 4.40 3.60
C GLU A 29 -0.76 4.70 3.98
N GLY A 30 -0.50 5.89 4.53
CA GLY A 30 0.76 6.13 5.25
C GLY A 30 1.96 6.42 4.35
N VAL A 31 1.77 6.53 3.04
CA VAL A 31 2.84 6.93 2.12
C VAL A 31 3.17 8.40 2.31
N ARG A 32 4.39 8.67 2.80
CA ARG A 32 4.94 10.02 3.08
C ARG A 32 6.16 10.37 2.22
N ASN A 33 6.31 9.72 1.08
CA ASN A 33 7.32 10.03 0.08
C ASN A 33 6.67 10.68 -1.15
N TYR A 34 7.17 11.84 -1.57
CA TYR A 34 6.57 12.61 -2.67
C TYR A 34 6.53 11.87 -4.01
N GLN A 35 7.57 11.10 -4.35
CA GLN A 35 7.61 10.34 -5.60
C GLN A 35 6.61 9.17 -5.55
N ALA A 36 6.60 8.42 -4.45
CA ALA A 36 5.66 7.32 -4.25
C ALA A 36 4.21 7.83 -4.27
N ARG A 37 3.94 8.96 -3.62
CA ARG A 37 2.65 9.65 -3.68
C ARG A 37 2.24 9.98 -5.12
N ASN A 38 3.15 10.55 -5.92
CA ASN A 38 2.84 10.88 -7.32
C ASN A 38 2.44 9.63 -8.10
N PHE A 39 3.06 8.47 -7.85
CA PHE A 39 2.61 7.22 -8.46
C PHE A 39 1.20 6.82 -8.00
N LEU A 40 0.90 6.89 -6.70
CA LEU A 40 -0.44 6.59 -6.15
C LEU A 40 -1.52 7.51 -6.74
N ARG A 41 -1.24 8.81 -6.82
CA ARG A 41 -2.17 9.85 -7.27
C ARG A 41 -2.37 9.85 -8.79
N ASP A 42 -1.28 9.81 -9.54
CA ASP A 42 -1.31 10.14 -10.98
C ASP A 42 -1.25 8.91 -11.88
N SER A 43 -0.65 7.81 -11.41
CA SER A 43 -0.26 6.69 -12.28
C SER A 43 -0.99 5.39 -12.02
N ILE A 44 -1.31 5.09 -10.76
CA ILE A 44 -1.93 3.83 -10.35
C ILE A 44 -3.42 3.84 -10.67
N GLN A 45 -3.87 2.80 -11.37
CA GLN A 45 -5.25 2.66 -11.81
C GLN A 45 -5.88 1.38 -11.26
N LYS A 46 -7.21 1.36 -11.17
CA LYS A 46 -7.98 0.16 -10.81
C LYS A 46 -7.62 -1.01 -11.75
N GLY A 47 -7.40 -2.19 -11.18
CA GLY A 47 -7.00 -3.38 -11.91
C GLY A 47 -5.49 -3.55 -12.13
N ASP A 48 -4.67 -2.54 -11.80
CA ASP A 48 -3.21 -2.73 -11.80
C ASP A 48 -2.79 -3.76 -10.75
N LEU A 49 -1.73 -4.53 -11.06
CA LEU A 49 -1.22 -5.58 -10.18
C LEU A 49 -0.07 -5.09 -9.31
N ILE A 50 -0.02 -5.61 -8.08
CA ILE A 50 0.94 -5.23 -7.06
C ILE A 50 1.67 -6.48 -6.57
N LEU A 51 3.00 -6.45 -6.65
CA LEU A 51 3.86 -7.35 -5.90
C LEU A 51 3.90 -6.88 -4.44
N PHE A 52 3.38 -7.71 -3.53
CA PHE A 52 3.32 -7.42 -2.10
C PHE A 52 4.66 -7.80 -1.46
N TYR A 53 5.43 -6.81 -1.04
CA TYR A 53 6.80 -6.97 -0.56
C TYR A 53 6.90 -6.72 0.94
N HIS A 54 7.34 -7.73 1.68
CA HIS A 54 7.68 -7.57 3.10
C HIS A 54 9.09 -6.99 3.23
N SER A 55 9.17 -5.80 3.80
CA SER A 55 10.40 -5.05 4.10
C SER A 55 10.73 -5.06 5.59
N ARG A 56 11.97 -4.68 5.95
CA ARG A 56 12.51 -4.71 7.33
C ARG A 56 12.41 -6.08 8.04
N VAL A 57 12.24 -7.14 7.27
CA VAL A 57 12.28 -8.55 7.70
C VAL A 57 13.51 -9.23 7.09
N ASN A 58 14.03 -10.23 7.79
CA ASN A 58 14.99 -11.17 7.23
C ASN A 58 14.32 -12.55 7.03
N PRO A 59 14.13 -13.02 5.79
CA PRO A 59 14.57 -12.43 4.53
C PRO A 59 13.58 -11.43 3.94
N LEU A 60 14.11 -10.40 3.28
CA LEU A 60 13.33 -9.52 2.41
C LEU A 60 12.71 -10.34 1.27
N SER A 61 11.40 -10.24 1.07
CA SER A 61 10.71 -11.13 0.14
C SER A 61 9.43 -10.53 -0.45
N ILE A 62 9.13 -10.95 -1.67
CA ILE A 62 7.78 -10.83 -2.25
C ILE A 62 6.98 -12.04 -1.74
N VAL A 63 5.83 -11.75 -1.13
CA VAL A 63 5.00 -12.76 -0.44
C VAL A 63 3.69 -13.04 -1.16
N GLY A 64 3.37 -12.27 -2.18
CA GLY A 64 2.20 -12.52 -3.02
C GLY A 64 1.86 -11.36 -3.95
N ILE A 65 0.60 -11.39 -4.41
CA ILE A 65 0.03 -10.46 -5.38
C ILE A 65 -1.24 -9.85 -4.79
N ALA A 66 -1.37 -8.54 -4.96
CA ALA A 66 -2.61 -7.79 -4.78
C ALA A 66 -3.00 -7.09 -6.10
N GLU A 67 -4.20 -6.54 -6.15
CA GLU A 67 -4.73 -5.75 -7.26
C GLU A 67 -5.30 -4.45 -6.73
N VAL A 68 -5.16 -3.35 -7.47
CA VAL A 68 -5.74 -2.06 -7.09
C VAL A 68 -7.26 -2.12 -7.23
N ALA A 69 -7.98 -2.01 -6.12
CA ALA A 69 -9.44 -1.98 -6.08
C ALA A 69 -10.01 -0.58 -6.31
N LYS A 70 -9.31 0.46 -5.84
CA LYS A 70 -9.67 1.88 -5.99
C LYS A 70 -8.42 2.71 -6.32
N PRO A 71 -8.45 3.56 -7.36
CA PRO A 71 -7.31 4.42 -7.73
C PRO A 71 -7.09 5.53 -6.69
N GLY A 72 -6.02 6.32 -6.86
CA GLY A 72 -5.56 7.32 -5.90
C GLY A 72 -6.65 8.26 -5.39
N TYR A 73 -6.75 8.39 -4.06
CA TYR A 73 -7.64 9.32 -3.37
C TYR A 73 -6.96 9.90 -2.11
N PRO A 74 -7.44 11.02 -1.55
CA PRO A 74 -6.81 11.64 -0.39
C PRO A 74 -6.67 10.68 0.79
N ASP A 75 -5.48 10.64 1.38
CA ASP A 75 -5.21 9.88 2.60
C ASP A 75 -5.80 10.65 3.80
N HIS A 76 -6.98 10.23 4.26
CA HIS A 76 -7.69 10.90 5.34
C HIS A 76 -6.97 10.80 6.70
N PHE A 77 -6.07 9.83 6.88
CA PHE A 77 -5.26 9.73 8.08
C PHE A 77 -4.23 10.86 8.21
N ALA A 78 -3.93 11.55 7.11
CA ALA A 78 -3.09 12.74 7.15
C ALA A 78 -3.76 13.93 7.87
N PHE A 79 -5.09 13.91 8.03
CA PHE A 79 -5.86 15.01 8.62
C PHE A 79 -6.20 14.80 10.09
N ASP A 80 -5.99 13.60 10.63
CA ASP A 80 -6.35 13.23 12.00
C ASP A 80 -5.15 13.44 12.96
N PRO A 81 -5.20 14.40 13.89
CA PRO A 81 -4.11 14.69 14.84
C PRO A 81 -3.75 13.52 15.76
N SER A 82 -4.64 12.54 15.93
CA SER A 82 -4.40 11.36 16.77
C SER A 82 -3.70 10.22 16.01
N HIS A 83 -3.66 10.29 14.68
CA HIS A 83 -3.09 9.23 13.86
C HIS A 83 -1.57 9.38 13.67
N LYS A 84 -0.85 8.27 13.63
CA LYS A 84 0.62 8.24 13.48
C LYS A 84 1.14 8.88 12.19
N TYR A 85 0.28 9.07 11.18
CA TYR A 85 0.63 9.68 9.91
C TYR A 85 0.00 11.06 9.68
N PHE A 86 -0.46 11.69 10.76
CA PHE A 86 -0.90 13.08 10.75
C PHE A 86 0.15 13.98 10.10
N ASP A 87 -0.30 14.90 9.25
CA ASP A 87 0.53 15.98 8.74
C ASP A 87 -0.22 17.30 8.91
N PRO A 88 0.18 18.18 9.85
CA PRO A 88 -0.51 19.44 10.11
C PRO A 88 -0.51 20.41 8.91
N LYS A 89 0.31 20.14 7.89
CA LYS A 89 0.37 20.93 6.65
C LYS A 89 -0.56 20.39 5.55
N SER A 90 -1.03 19.14 5.67
CA SER A 90 -1.97 18.55 4.72
C SER A 90 -3.39 18.97 5.05
N LYS A 91 -4.10 19.56 4.08
CA LYS A 91 -5.44 20.13 4.26
C LYS A 91 -6.45 19.34 3.41
N PRO A 92 -7.68 19.08 3.87
CA PRO A 92 -8.70 18.40 3.06
C PRO A 92 -8.99 19.09 1.73
N GLU A 93 -8.89 20.43 1.68
CA GLU A 93 -9.13 21.24 0.48
C GLU A 93 -7.99 21.14 -0.54
N ASN A 94 -6.78 20.82 -0.07
CA ASN A 94 -5.60 20.63 -0.91
C ASN A 94 -4.71 19.50 -0.32
N PRO A 95 -5.12 18.23 -0.49
CA PRO A 95 -4.46 17.09 0.14
C PRO A 95 -3.01 16.94 -0.32
N THR A 96 -2.09 16.83 0.63
CA THR A 96 -0.69 16.54 0.32
C THR A 96 -0.46 15.06 0.07
N TRP A 97 -1.22 14.17 0.72
CA TRP A 97 -1.00 12.72 0.71
C TRP A 97 -2.20 11.96 0.11
N TYR A 98 -1.88 10.86 -0.56
CA TYR A 98 -2.83 10.04 -1.30
C TYR A 98 -2.58 8.57 -0.97
N MET A 99 -3.66 7.79 -1.02
CA MET A 99 -3.67 6.34 -0.86
C MET A 99 -4.54 5.69 -1.95
N VAL A 100 -4.48 4.37 -2.01
CA VAL A 100 -5.30 3.53 -2.91
C VAL A 100 -5.95 2.43 -2.08
N ASP A 101 -7.00 1.78 -2.57
CA ASP A 101 -7.45 0.53 -1.97
C ASP A 101 -6.87 -0.64 -2.76
N ILE A 102 -6.36 -1.65 -2.05
CA ILE A 102 -5.83 -2.86 -2.66
C ILE A 102 -6.67 -4.06 -2.25
N LYS A 103 -6.76 -5.05 -3.14
CA LYS A 103 -7.48 -6.30 -2.94
C LYS A 103 -6.52 -7.47 -2.99
N PHE A 104 -6.67 -8.41 -2.07
CA PHE A 104 -5.94 -9.67 -2.12
C PHE A 104 -6.20 -10.43 -3.42
N LYS A 105 -5.14 -10.95 -4.06
CA LYS A 105 -5.26 -11.88 -5.20
C LYS A 105 -4.72 -13.26 -4.85
N LYS A 106 -3.47 -13.33 -4.39
CA LYS A 106 -2.78 -14.61 -4.15
C LYS A 106 -1.61 -14.42 -3.18
N SER A 107 -1.41 -15.37 -2.27
CA SER A 107 -0.17 -15.53 -1.51
C SER A 107 0.75 -16.56 -2.18
N PHE A 108 2.06 -16.42 -1.97
CA PHE A 108 3.05 -17.37 -2.45
C PHE A 108 3.38 -18.39 -1.35
N PRO A 109 3.35 -19.70 -1.66
CA PRO A 109 3.70 -20.73 -0.67
C PRO A 109 5.18 -20.68 -0.28
N ASN A 110 6.03 -20.20 -1.20
CA ASN A 110 7.45 -20.00 -0.97
C ASN A 110 7.77 -18.50 -1.11
N LEU A 111 8.51 -17.96 -0.14
CA LEU A 111 8.98 -16.57 -0.17
C LEU A 111 9.91 -16.36 -1.37
N LEU A 112 9.58 -15.39 -2.23
CA LEU A 112 10.48 -14.98 -3.32
C LEU A 112 11.50 -13.99 -2.77
N ARG A 113 12.68 -14.50 -2.44
CA ARG A 113 13.77 -13.74 -1.80
C ARG A 113 14.68 -13.10 -2.84
N ARG A 114 15.28 -11.96 -2.52
CA ARG A 114 16.38 -11.41 -3.32
C ARG A 114 17.59 -12.34 -3.20
N LYS A 115 18.10 -12.86 -4.31
CA LYS A 115 19.40 -13.57 -4.32
C LYS A 115 20.50 -12.56 -3.95
N LYS A 116 21.37 -12.96 -3.03
CA LYS A 116 22.61 -12.24 -2.74
C LYS A 116 23.62 -12.53 -3.82
#